data_AF-A0A0G1YF34-F1
#
_entry.id   AF-A0A0G1YF34-F1
#
_cell.length_a   1.000
_cell.length_b   1.000
_cell.length_c   1.000
_cell.angle_alpha   90.00
_cell.angle_beta   90.00
_cell.angle_gamma   90.00
#
_symmetry.space_group_name_H-M   'P 1'
#
loop_
_entity.id
_entity.type
_entity.pdbx_description
1 polymer ?
#
loop_
_entity_poly.entity_id
_entity_poly.type
_entity_poly.pdbx_seq_one_letter_code
_entity_poly.pdbx_strand_id
1 'polypeptide(L)' 'MLNLVFWVFIFVLGLSFFGISLEAIVNSPAGQENFSYLLYLLSQIWQWLIMFIQNLKA' A
#
# COMPACT_ATOMS: atom_id res chain seq x y z
N MET A 1 -1.83 -9.14 -18.04
CA MET A 1 -2.10 -7.69 -18.11
C MET A 1 -3.59 -7.40 -18.18
N LEU A 2 -4.29 -7.81 -19.25
CA LEU A 2 -5.75 -7.55 -19.42
C LEU A 2 -6.63 -8.00 -18.25
N ASN A 3 -6.37 -9.19 -17.69
CA ASN A 3 -7.12 -9.71 -16.54
C ASN A 3 -6.94 -8.82 -15.29
N LEU A 4 -5.73 -8.31 -15.03
CA LEU A 4 -5.45 -7.46 -13.88
C LEU A 4 -6.18 -6.11 -14.02
N VAL A 5 -6.14 -5.51 -15.23
CA VAL A 5 -6.88 -4.27 -15.53
C VAL A 5 -8.38 -4.47 -15.36
N PHE A 6 -8.92 -5.61 -15.82
CA PHE A 6 -10.33 -5.96 -15.63
C PHE A 6 -10.72 -6.04 -14.14
N TRP A 7 -9.92 -6.73 -13.32
CA TRP A 7 -10.18 -6.83 -11.88
C TRP A 7 -10.07 -5.49 -11.16
N VAL A 8 -9.09 -4.65 -11.52
CA VAL A 8 -8.98 -3.28 -10.98
C VAL A 8 -10.21 -2.45 -11.35
N PHE A 9 -10.70 -2.57 -12.58
CA PHE A 9 -11.89 -1.86 -13.03
C PHE A 9 -13.14 -2.32 -12.26
N ILE A 10 -13.36 -3.63 -12.11
CA ILE A 10 -14.45 -4.19 -11.32
C ILE A 10 -14.39 -3.72 -9.87
N PHE A 11 -13.19 -3.71 -9.28
CA PHE A 11 -12.98 -3.26 -7.90
C PHE A 11 -13.34 -1.79 -7.72
N VAL A 12 -12.86 -0.91 -8.62
CA VAL A 12 -13.17 0.53 -8.60
C VAL A 12 -14.68 0.77 -8.80
N LEU A 13 -15.33 0.05 -9.72
CA LEU A 13 -16.77 0.14 -9.91
C LEU A 13 -17.56 -0.33 -8.68
N GLY A 14 -17.12 -1.41 -8.04
CA GLY A 14 -17.72 -1.89 -6.79
C GLY A 14 -17.65 -0.83 -5.70
N LEU A 15 -16.47 -0.26 -5.46
CA LEU A 15 -16.29 0.84 -4.51
C LEU A 15 -17.18 2.05 -4.83
N SER A 16 -17.29 2.42 -6.12
CA SER A 16 -18.14 3.52 -6.56
C SER A 16 -19.63 3.25 -6.35
N PHE A 17 -20.10 2.02 -6.57
CA PHE A 17 -21.50 1.64 -6.36
C PHE A 17 -21.91 1.76 -4.87
N PHE A 18 -21.02 1.36 -3.97
CA PHE A 18 -21.26 1.47 -2.53
C PHE A 18 -21.02 2.90 -1.98
N GLY A 19 -20.67 3.87 -2.83
CA GLY A 19 -20.37 5.24 -2.41
C GLY A 19 -19.14 5.34 -1.51
N ILE A 20 -18.30 4.31 -1.49
CA ILE A 20 -17.10 4.26 -0.65
C ILE A 20 -15.99 5.01 -1.39
N SER A 21 -15.65 6.19 -0.89
CA SER A 21 -14.47 6.89 -1.39
C SER A 21 -13.21 6.17 -0.91
N LEU A 22 -12.22 6.03 -1.80
CA LEU A 22 -10.89 5.53 -1.43
C LEU A 22 -10.28 6.38 -0.29
N GLU A 23 -10.58 7.68 -0.29
CA GLU A 23 -10.22 8.60 0.77
C GLU A 23 -10.85 8.23 2.13
N ALA A 24 -12.13 7.83 2.16
CA ALA A 24 -12.77 7.38 3.39
C ALA A 24 -12.17 6.06 3.90
N ILE A 25 -11.74 5.16 3.00
CA ILE A 25 -11.04 3.93 3.41
C ILE A 25 -9.69 4.27 4.04
N VAL A 26 -8.90 5.14 3.40
CA VAL A 26 -7.57 5.54 3.90
C VAL A 26 -7.69 6.30 5.22
N ASN A 27 -8.68 7.17 5.35
CA ASN A 27 -8.93 7.96 6.56
C ASN A 27 -9.69 7.19 7.65
N SER A 28 -10.15 5.97 7.37
CA SER A 28 -10.78 5.14 8.41
C SER A 28 -9.75 4.73 9.47
N PRO A 29 -10.17 4.50 10.73
CA PRO A 29 -9.26 4.04 11.78
C PRO A 29 -8.48 2.78 11.38
N ALA A 30 -9.17 1.80 10.80
CA ALA A 30 -8.55 0.59 10.27
C ALA A 30 -7.60 0.88 9.10
N GLY A 31 -7.94 1.83 8.23
CA GLY A 31 -7.07 2.27 7.15
C GLY A 31 -5.76 2.86 7.67
N GLN A 32 -5.85 3.83 8.58
CA GLN A 32 -4.66 4.49 9.14
C GLN A 32 -3.76 3.51 9.91
N GLU A 33 -4.31 2.57 10.66
CA GLU A 33 -3.54 1.52 11.34
C GLU A 33 -2.78 0.63 10.34
N ASN A 34 -3.44 0.18 9.27
CA ASN A 34 -2.80 -0.67 8.26
C ASN A 34 -1.76 0.10 7.43
N PHE A 35 -2.04 1.34 7.04
CA PHE A 35 -1.10 2.19 6.31
C PHE A 35 0.12 2.56 7.16
N SER A 36 -0.06 2.88 8.43
CA SER A 36 1.06 3.16 9.35
C SER A 36 1.93 1.93 9.57
N TYR A 37 1.33 0.74 9.70
CA TYR A 37 2.08 -0.52 9.78
C TYR A 37 2.88 -0.81 8.49
N LEU A 38 2.28 -0.61 7.32
CA LEU A 38 2.96 -0.74 6.02
C LEU A 38 4.15 0.22 5.90
N LEU A 39 3.97 1.49 6.29
CA LEU A 39 5.05 2.48 6.28
C LEU A 39 6.17 2.12 7.26
N TYR A 40 5.82 1.60 8.44
CA TYR A 40 6.79 1.09 9.41
C TYR A 40 7.63 -0.04 8.79
N LEU A 41 6.99 -1.05 8.19
CA LEU A 41 7.71 -2.15 7.53
C LEU A 41 8.60 -1.65 6.39
N LEU A 42 8.10 -0.72 5.58
CA LEU A 42 8.87 -0.13 4.48
C LEU A 42 10.11 0.60 5.00
N SER A 43 9.99 1.34 6.10
CA SER A 43 11.12 2.01 6.75
C SER A 43 12.17 1.01 7.25
N GLN A 44 11.76 -0.11 7.83
CA GLN A 44 12.66 -1.15 8.34
C GLN A 44 13.42 -1.82 7.19
N ILE A 45 12.72 -2.16 6.10
CA ILE A 45 13.31 -2.72 4.89
C ILE A 45 14.32 -1.73 4.28
N TRP A 46 13.98 -0.43 4.25
CA TRP A 46 14.86 0.61 3.73
C TRP A 46 16.16 0.74 4.54
N GLN A 47 16.06 0.76 5.87
CA GLN A 47 17.23 0.78 6.76
C GLN A 47 18.10 -0.47 6.55
N TRP A 48 17.48 -1.65 6.45
CA TRP A 48 18.19 -2.89 6.16
C TRP A 48 18.91 -2.83 4.80
N LEU A 49 18.26 -2.30 3.77
CA LEU A 49 18.84 -2.10 2.44
C LEU A 49 20.04 -1.15 2.47
N ILE A 50 19.95 -0.04 3.21
CA ILE A 50 21.06 0.90 3.38
C ILE A 50 22.25 0.19 4.04
N MET A 51 22.02 -0.53 5.14
CA MET A 51 23.08 -1.27 5.84
C MET A 51 23.71 -2.33 4.94
N PHE A 52 22.90 -3.05 4.17
CA PHE A 52 23.39 -4.05 3.21
C PHE A 52 24.29 -3.41 2.14
N ILE A 53 23.88 -2.29 1.55
CA ILE A 53 24.68 -1.56 0.54
C ILE A 53 25.97 -1.00 1.15
N GLN A 54 25.92 -0.50 2.39
CA GLN A 54 27.11 -0.02 3.09
C GLN A 54 28.12 -1.16 3.33
N ASN A 55 27.65 -2.32 3.76
CA ASN A 55 28.50 -3.51 3.96
C ASN A 55 29.10 -4.04 2.65
N LEU A 56 28.42 -3.88 1.51
CA LEU A 56 28.97 -4.28 0.20
C LEU A 56 30.04 -3.33 -0.33
N LYS A 57 30.12 -2.10 0.18
CA LYS A 57 31.11 -1.09 -0.22
C LYS A 57 32.34 -1.05 0.69
N ALA A 58 32.31 -1.76 1.81
CA ALA A 58 33.43 -1.96 2.73
C ALA A 58 34.30 -3.14 2.28
#